data_AF-A0A1J3JAR7-F1
#
_entry.id   AF-A0A1J3JAR7-F1
#
_cell.length_a   1.000
_cell.length_b   1.000
_cell.length_c   1.000
_cell.angle_alpha   90.00
_cell.angle_beta   90.00
_cell.angle_gamma   90.00
#
_symmetry.space_group_name_H-M   'P 1'
#
loop_
_entity.id
_entity.type
_entity.pdbx_description
1 polymer ?
#
loop_
_entity_poly.entity_id
_entity_poly.type
_entity_poly.pdbx_seq_one_letter_code
_entity_poly.pdbx_strand_id
1 'polypeptide(L)'
;MGSTSPESDNDPRYATVTDERKRKRMISNRESARRSRMRKQKQLGDLINEVTVLKNDNTKITEQVEAATRKYVEMESKNDVLRAQALELADRLRSLNSVLEMVEDISGQALDIPEIPESMLNPWQIPCPMQPIMAAADMFEC
;
A
#
# COMPACT_ATOMS: atom_id res chain seq x y z
N MET A 1 29.90 -79.49 -0.57
CA MET A 1 28.89 -79.71 -1.63
C MET A 1 28.60 -78.38 -2.30
N GLY A 2 28.75 -78.35 -3.63
CA GLY A 2 28.15 -77.43 -4.61
C GLY A 2 28.13 -75.92 -4.33
N SER A 3 29.14 -75.20 -4.80
CA SER A 3 29.03 -73.78 -5.14
C SER A 3 28.43 -73.68 -6.55
N THR A 4 27.16 -73.31 -6.67
CA THR A 4 26.55 -72.95 -7.96
C THR A 4 26.83 -71.48 -8.24
N SER A 5 27.84 -71.23 -9.07
CA SER A 5 28.03 -69.93 -9.73
C SER A 5 26.84 -69.65 -10.64
N PRO A 6 26.35 -68.40 -10.72
CA PRO A 6 25.30 -68.04 -11.66
C PRO A 6 25.89 -68.11 -13.07
N GLU A 7 25.41 -69.09 -13.82
CA GLU A 7 25.72 -69.23 -15.24
C GLU A 7 25.31 -67.94 -15.94
N SER A 8 26.30 -67.31 -16.58
CA SER A 8 26.19 -66.05 -17.26
C SER A 8 25.12 -66.14 -18.34
N ASP A 9 23.94 -65.56 -18.08
CA ASP A 9 22.93 -65.20 -19.09
C ASP A 9 23.56 -64.22 -20.10
N ASN A 10 24.28 -64.77 -21.08
CA ASN A 10 24.83 -64.06 -22.22
C ASN A 10 24.05 -64.49 -23.47
N ASP A 11 22.72 -64.44 -23.39
CA ASP A 11 21.88 -64.50 -24.57
C ASP A 11 21.95 -63.12 -25.26
N PRO A 12 22.47 -63.03 -26.50
CA PRO A 12 22.61 -61.77 -27.23
C PRO A 12 21.29 -61.01 -27.42
N ARG A 13 20.15 -61.67 -27.28
CA ARG A 13 18.82 -61.02 -27.28
C ARG A 13 18.57 -60.17 -26.03
N TYR A 14 19.13 -60.52 -24.87
CA TYR A 14 18.99 -59.71 -23.66
C TYR A 14 19.93 -58.50 -23.68
N ALA A 15 21.15 -58.66 -24.19
CA ALA A 15 22.09 -57.54 -24.37
C ALA A 15 21.51 -56.45 -25.29
N THR A 16 20.96 -56.83 -26.44
CA THR A 16 20.33 -55.90 -27.40
C THR A 16 19.10 -55.17 -26.83
N VAL A 17 18.24 -55.87 -26.07
CA VAL A 17 17.09 -55.25 -25.38
C VAL A 17 17.54 -54.25 -24.31
N THR A 18 18.59 -54.57 -23.56
CA THR A 18 19.12 -53.64 -22.54
C THR A 18 19.74 -52.39 -23.16
N ASP A 19 20.43 -52.51 -24.29
CA ASP A 19 21.03 -51.36 -24.98
C ASP A 19 19.97 -50.47 -25.65
N GLU A 20 18.91 -51.05 -26.21
CA GLU A 20 17.78 -50.28 -26.71
C GLU A 20 17.05 -49.53 -25.58
N ARG A 21 16.91 -50.17 -24.41
CA ARG A 21 16.36 -49.51 -23.21
C ARG A 21 17.24 -48.36 -22.73
N LYS A 22 18.57 -48.53 -22.72
CA LYS A 22 19.52 -47.45 -22.40
C LYS A 22 19.41 -46.31 -23.40
N ARG A 23 19.36 -46.60 -24.70
CA ARG A 23 19.19 -45.60 -25.77
C ARG A 23 17.91 -44.79 -25.57
N LYS A 24 16.77 -45.46 -25.35
CA LYS A 24 15.48 -44.80 -25.07
C LYS A 24 15.54 -43.93 -23.81
N ARG A 25 16.17 -44.41 -22.73
CA ARG A 25 16.38 -43.62 -21.50
C ARG A 25 17.22 -42.38 -21.73
N MET A 26 18.31 -42.47 -22.51
CA MET A 26 19.15 -41.30 -22.83
C MET A 26 18.37 -40.24 -23.60
N ILE A 27 17.54 -40.65 -24.58
CA ILE A 27 16.70 -39.73 -25.35
C ILE A 27 15.64 -39.07 -24.45
N SER A 28 14.94 -39.88 -23.64
CA SER A 28 13.90 -39.39 -22.73
C SER A 28 14.47 -38.46 -21.65
N ASN A 29 15.61 -38.78 -21.04
CA ASN A 29 16.26 -37.91 -20.06
C ASN A 29 16.79 -36.62 -20.70
N ARG A 30 17.34 -36.70 -21.92
CA ARG A 30 17.75 -35.51 -22.65
C ARG A 30 16.57 -34.59 -22.89
N GLU A 31 15.43 -35.14 -23.29
CA GLU A 31 14.23 -34.38 -23.53
C GLU A 31 13.64 -33.82 -22.23
N SER A 32 13.59 -34.59 -21.15
CA SER A 32 13.10 -34.15 -19.84
C SER A 32 13.96 -33.03 -19.26
N ALA A 33 15.29 -33.14 -19.36
CA ALA A 33 16.24 -32.10 -18.97
C ALA A 33 16.04 -30.82 -19.80
N ARG A 34 15.84 -30.94 -21.12
CA ARG A 34 15.52 -29.80 -21.99
C ARG A 34 14.21 -29.13 -21.57
N ARG A 35 13.13 -29.89 -21.38
CA ARG A 35 11.82 -29.37 -20.93
C ARG A 35 11.92 -28.72 -19.56
N SER A 36 12.72 -29.27 -18.65
CA SER A 36 12.95 -28.69 -17.32
C SER A 36 13.67 -27.34 -17.42
N ARG A 37 14.75 -27.25 -18.23
CA ARG A 37 15.46 -25.99 -18.49
C ARG A 37 14.54 -24.93 -19.11
N MET A 38 13.76 -25.30 -20.12
CA MET A 38 12.80 -24.37 -20.75
C MET A 38 11.74 -23.87 -19.76
N ARG A 39 11.21 -24.74 -18.89
CA ARG A 39 10.26 -24.32 -17.84
C ARG A 39 10.88 -23.34 -16.86
N LYS A 40 12.08 -23.62 -16.36
CA LYS A 40 12.80 -22.71 -15.45
C LYS A 40 13.13 -21.37 -16.11
N GLN A 41 13.53 -21.39 -17.39
CA GLN A 41 13.80 -20.16 -18.14
C GLN A 41 12.53 -19.31 -18.31
N LYS A 42 11.39 -19.95 -18.61
CA LYS A 42 10.10 -19.26 -18.66
C LYS A 42 9.74 -18.65 -17.31
N GLN A 43 9.80 -19.42 -16.23
CA GLN A 43 9.51 -18.94 -14.88
C GLN A 43 10.40 -17.75 -14.47
N LEU A 44 11.68 -17.78 -14.82
CA LEU A 44 12.58 -16.66 -14.57
C LEU A 44 12.17 -15.42 -15.36
N GLY A 45 11.79 -15.59 -16.64
CA GLY A 45 11.28 -14.48 -17.46
C GLY A 45 9.99 -13.89 -16.91
N ASP A 46 9.05 -14.75 -16.49
CA ASP A 46 7.78 -14.33 -15.89
C ASP A 46 8.04 -13.54 -14.59
N LEU A 47 8.96 -14.00 -13.72
CA LEU A 47 9.32 -13.30 -12.49
C LEU A 47 10.01 -11.95 -12.75
N ILE A 48 10.88 -11.86 -13.76
CA ILE A 48 11.50 -10.59 -14.16
C ILE A 48 10.42 -9.61 -14.60
N ASN A 49 9.46 -10.05 -15.42
CA ASN A 49 8.36 -9.21 -15.87
C ASN A 49 7.53 -8.73 -14.68
N GLU A 50 7.18 -9.61 -13.75
CA GLU A 50 6.43 -9.25 -12.53
C GLU A 50 7.17 -8.20 -11.71
N VAL A 51 8.47 -8.38 -11.47
CA VAL A 51 9.30 -7.40 -10.77
C VAL A 51 9.31 -6.04 -11.50
N THR A 52 9.38 -6.03 -12.84
CA THR A 52 9.34 -4.77 -13.60
C THR A 52 7.99 -4.07 -13.50
N VAL A 53 6.88 -4.80 -13.55
CA VAL A 53 5.53 -4.25 -13.38
C VAL A 53 5.37 -3.68 -11.98
N LEU A 54 5.72 -4.45 -10.94
CA LEU A 54 5.64 -4.01 -9.55
C LEU A 54 6.50 -2.77 -9.28
N LYS A 55 7.70 -2.67 -9.88
CA LYS A 55 8.53 -1.46 -9.77
C LYS A 55 7.87 -0.25 -10.42
N ASN A 56 7.28 -0.41 -11.60
CA ASN A 56 6.59 0.68 -12.29
C ASN A 56 5.35 1.13 -11.50
N ASP A 57 4.57 0.19 -10.98
CA ASP A 57 3.40 0.47 -10.16
C ASP A 57 3.79 1.16 -8.85
N ASN A 58 4.87 0.71 -8.20
CA ASN A 58 5.39 1.36 -7.00
C ASN A 58 5.77 2.82 -7.26
N THR A 59 6.54 3.09 -8.32
CA THR A 59 6.89 4.46 -8.73
C THR A 59 5.64 5.31 -8.97
N LYS A 60 4.65 4.77 -9.70
CA LYS A 60 3.39 5.48 -9.97
C LYS A 60 2.62 5.79 -8.70
N ILE A 61 2.55 4.86 -7.75
CA ILE A 61 1.89 5.06 -6.46
C ILE A 61 2.64 6.15 -5.67
N THR A 62 3.97 6.12 -5.64
CA THR A 62 4.78 7.15 -4.99
C THR A 62 4.50 8.54 -5.57
N GLU A 63 4.50 8.68 -6.90
CA GLU A 63 4.17 9.95 -7.55
C GLU A 63 2.76 10.46 -7.20
N GLN A 64 1.78 9.55 -7.12
CA GLN A 64 0.41 9.88 -6.71
C GLN A 64 0.33 10.34 -5.27
N VAL A 65 1.03 9.65 -4.35
CA VAL A 65 1.11 10.03 -2.94
C VAL A 65 1.73 11.41 -2.81
N GLU A 66 2.87 11.66 -3.46
CA GLU A 66 3.51 12.97 -3.42
C GLU A 66 2.61 14.09 -3.96
N ALA A 67 1.90 13.84 -5.06
CA ALA A 67 0.95 14.80 -5.62
C ALA A 67 -0.22 15.09 -4.67
N ALA A 68 -0.75 14.05 -4.01
CA ALA A 68 -1.80 14.20 -3.01
C ALA A 68 -1.30 14.96 -1.78
N THR A 69 -0.10 14.66 -1.28
CA THR A 69 0.54 15.37 -0.17
C THR A 69 0.72 16.86 -0.50
N ARG A 70 1.21 17.20 -1.70
CA ARG A 70 1.35 18.62 -2.10
C ARG A 70 0.00 19.36 -2.09
N LYS A 71 -1.06 18.74 -2.62
CA LYS A 71 -2.41 19.31 -2.60
C LYS A 71 -2.96 19.45 -1.18
N TYR A 72 -2.70 18.46 -0.33
CA TYR A 72 -3.10 18.51 1.08
C TYR A 72 -2.43 19.67 1.80
N VAL A 73 -1.12 19.84 1.67
CA VAL A 73 -0.38 20.96 2.26
C VAL A 73 -0.89 22.31 1.77
N GLU A 74 -1.18 22.45 0.47
CA GLU A 74 -1.77 23.67 -0.08
C GLU A 74 -3.16 23.97 0.53
N MET A 75 -3.99 22.93 0.68
CA MET A 75 -5.32 23.06 1.26
C MET A 75 -5.27 23.38 2.76
N GLU A 76 -4.36 22.75 3.50
CA GLU A 76 -4.14 23.02 4.92
C GLU A 76 -3.66 24.47 5.13
N SER A 77 -2.74 24.95 4.30
CA SER A 77 -2.30 26.36 4.34
C SER A 77 -3.45 27.34 4.08
N LYS A 78 -4.34 27.05 3.12
CA LYS A 78 -5.55 27.86 2.89
C LYS A 78 -6.49 27.80 4.09
N ASN A 79 -6.61 26.64 4.73
CA ASN A 79 -7.40 26.47 5.94
C ASN A 79 -6.84 27.30 7.09
N ASP A 80 -5.52 27.29 7.30
CA ASP A 80 -4.84 28.12 8.31
C ASP A 80 -5.12 29.62 8.12
N VAL A 81 -5.07 30.10 6.87
CA VAL A 81 -5.42 31.50 6.56
C VAL A 81 -6.87 31.80 6.94
N LEU A 82 -7.81 30.93 6.59
CA LEU A 82 -9.22 31.10 6.93
C LEU A 82 -9.45 31.04 8.45
N ARG A 83 -8.72 30.18 9.18
CA ARG A 83 -8.75 30.12 10.65
C ARG A 83 -8.27 31.42 11.27
N ALA A 84 -7.13 31.95 10.79
CA ALA A 84 -6.59 33.22 11.26
C ALA A 84 -7.58 34.37 11.03
N GLN A 85 -8.19 34.43 9.85
CA GLN A 85 -9.22 35.43 9.53
C GLN A 85 -10.45 35.27 10.43
N ALA A 86 -10.96 34.07 10.63
CA ALA A 86 -12.10 33.83 11.50
C ALA A 86 -11.82 34.29 12.95
N LEU A 87 -10.63 34.00 13.47
CA LEU A 87 -10.21 34.44 14.80
C LEU A 87 -10.08 35.97 14.88
N GLU A 88 -9.53 36.63 13.85
CA GLU A 88 -9.44 38.09 13.79
C GLU A 88 -10.84 38.73 13.81
N LEU A 89 -11.78 38.21 13.01
CA LEU A 89 -13.15 38.72 12.98
C LEU A 89 -13.86 38.51 14.33
N ALA A 90 -13.67 37.34 14.95
CA ALA A 90 -14.22 37.07 16.28
C ALA A 90 -13.67 38.04 17.33
N ASP A 91 -12.38 38.36 17.28
CA ASP A 91 -11.75 39.31 18.20
C ASP A 91 -12.25 40.74 18.01
N ARG A 92 -12.37 41.19 16.74
CA ARG A 92 -12.98 42.49 16.42
C ARG A 92 -14.41 42.58 16.94
N LEU A 93 -15.19 41.51 16.81
CA LEU A 93 -16.57 41.48 17.29
C LEU A 93 -16.63 41.50 18.83
N ARG A 94 -15.73 40.79 19.53
CA ARG A 94 -15.59 40.92 21.00
C ARG A 94 -15.28 42.35 21.41
N SER A 95 -14.35 43.00 20.72
CA SER A 95 -13.98 44.38 21.03
C SER A 95 -15.15 45.33 20.83
N LEU A 96 -15.95 45.15 19.79
CA LEU A 96 -17.15 45.96 19.56
C LEU A 96 -18.23 45.69 20.61
N ASN A 97 -18.47 44.43 20.96
CA ASN A 97 -19.41 44.07 22.03
C ASN A 97 -19.00 44.71 23.37
N SER A 98 -17.72 44.67 23.73
CA SER A 98 -17.22 45.32 24.95
C SER A 98 -17.43 46.84 24.94
N VAL A 99 -17.33 47.49 23.78
CA VAL A 99 -17.66 48.92 23.66
C VAL A 99 -19.16 49.16 23.84
N LEU A 100 -20.01 48.28 23.31
CA LEU A 100 -21.47 48.37 23.51
C LEU A 100 -21.86 48.18 24.98
N GLU A 101 -21.23 47.23 25.67
CA GLU A 101 -21.42 47.01 27.12
C GLU A 101 -21.11 48.29 27.92
N MET A 102 -19.99 48.98 27.61
CA MET A 102 -19.67 50.26 28.25
C MET A 102 -20.70 51.35 27.95
N VAL A 103 -21.28 51.38 26.75
CA VAL A 103 -22.30 52.38 26.37
C VAL A 103 -23.63 52.11 27.08
N GLU A 104 -24.02 50.85 27.20
CA GLU A 104 -25.17 50.41 28.00
C GLU A 104 -25.03 50.86 29.46
N ASP A 105 -23.86 50.62 30.06
CA ASP A 105 -23.56 51.03 31.44
C ASP A 105 -23.67 52.55 31.65
N ILE A 106 -23.20 53.36 30.69
CA ILE A 106 -23.22 54.83 30.78
C ILE A 106 -24.63 55.39 30.52
N SER A 107 -25.33 54.86 29.52
CA SER A 107 -26.64 55.36 29.09
C SER A 107 -27.79 54.87 29.96
N GLY A 108 -27.60 53.74 30.67
CA GLY A 108 -28.66 53.04 31.40
C GLY A 108 -29.72 52.42 30.48
N GLN A 109 -29.47 52.36 29.17
CA GLN A 109 -30.37 51.79 28.18
C GLN A 109 -29.87 50.40 27.79
N ALA A 110 -30.73 49.39 27.99
CA ALA A 110 -30.39 48.02 27.64
C ALA A 110 -30.16 47.87 26.13
N LEU A 111 -29.00 47.32 25.74
CA LEU A 111 -28.63 47.06 24.35
C LEU A 111 -28.67 45.56 24.08
N ASP A 112 -29.20 45.16 22.93
CA ASP A 112 -29.22 43.75 22.51
C ASP A 112 -27.88 43.39 21.85
N ILE A 113 -26.88 43.06 22.69
CA ILE A 113 -25.51 42.73 22.26
C ILE A 113 -25.44 41.25 21.85
N PRO A 114 -25.11 40.93 20.57
CA PRO A 114 -25.08 39.54 20.12
C PRO A 114 -23.95 38.72 20.75
N GLU A 115 -24.25 37.51 21.20
CA GLU A 115 -23.23 36.54 21.62
C GLU A 115 -22.42 36.03 20.42
N ILE A 116 -21.12 35.81 20.64
CA ILE A 116 -20.24 35.27 19.59
C ILE A 116 -20.37 33.75 19.55
N PRO A 117 -20.72 33.15 18.39
CA PRO A 117 -20.85 31.71 18.29
C PRO A 117 -19.56 30.96 18.68
N GLU A 118 -19.68 29.90 19.48
CA GLU A 118 -18.53 29.05 19.86
C GLU A 118 -17.80 28.44 18.65
N SER A 119 -18.51 28.22 17.55
CA SER A 119 -17.94 27.73 16.29
C SER A 119 -16.93 28.71 15.67
N MET A 120 -17.04 30.01 15.97
CA MET A 120 -16.04 31.02 15.57
C MET A 120 -14.83 31.05 16.50
N LEU A 121 -15.02 30.64 17.76
CA LEU A 121 -13.95 30.57 18.77
C LEU A 121 -13.13 29.28 18.64
N ASN A 122 -13.81 28.18 18.28
CA ASN A 122 -13.23 26.85 18.10
C ASN A 122 -13.65 26.24 16.75
N PRO A 123 -13.14 26.78 15.61
CA PRO A 123 -13.50 26.25 14.31
C PRO A 123 -13.10 24.78 14.18
N TRP A 124 -14.08 23.93 13.87
CA TRP A 124 -13.86 22.52 13.47
C TRP A 124 -13.22 21.61 14.52
N GLN A 125 -13.48 21.79 15.82
CA GLN A 125 -13.30 20.70 16.78
C GLN A 125 -14.25 19.56 16.39
N ILE A 126 -13.77 18.58 15.64
CA ILE A 126 -14.52 17.39 15.26
C ILE A 126 -14.81 16.61 16.56
N PRO A 127 -16.08 16.45 17.00
CA PRO A 127 -16.41 15.75 18.24
C PRO A 127 -16.15 14.23 18.19
N CYS A 128 -15.46 13.74 17.16
CA CYS A 128 -15.32 12.33 16.85
C CYS A 128 -13.82 11.97 16.87
N PRO A 129 -13.40 10.96 17.65
CA PRO A 129 -12.03 10.48 17.55
C PRO A 129 -11.82 9.87 16.17
N MET A 130 -10.86 10.39 15.40
CA MET A 130 -10.35 9.68 14.22
C MET A 130 -9.77 8.36 14.71
N GLN A 131 -10.49 7.26 14.47
CA GLN A 131 -9.93 5.94 14.68
C GLN A 131 -8.81 5.75 13.65
N PRO A 132 -7.59 5.36 14.07
CA PRO A 132 -6.51 5.10 13.14
C PRO A 132 -6.94 3.99 12.17
N ILE A 133 -6.71 4.23 10.88
CA ILE A 133 -6.90 3.22 9.84
C ILE A 133 -5.86 2.12 10.12
N MET A 134 -6.30 1.03 10.76
CA MET A 134 -5.46 -0.14 10.96
C MET A 134 -5.28 -0.81 9.60
N ALA A 135 -4.06 -0.73 9.04
CA ALA A 135 -3.69 -1.57 7.91
C ALA A 135 -3.76 -3.04 8.37
N ALA A 136 -4.67 -3.83 7.80
CA ALA A 136 -4.75 -5.26 8.06
C ALA A 136 -3.44 -5.92 7.62
N ALA A 137 -2.67 -6.45 8.57
CA ALA A 137 -1.35 -7.03 8.35
C ALA A 137 -1.40 -8.45 7.75
N ASP A 138 -2.58 -9.03 7.56
CA ASP A 138 -2.73 -10.48 7.34
C ASP A 138 -2.85 -10.92 5.87
N MET A 139 -2.42 -10.09 4.89
CA MET A 139 -2.47 -10.52 3.48
C MET A 139 -1.27 -11.34 3.00
N PHE A 140 -0.32 -11.68 3.88
CA PHE A 140 0.86 -12.48 3.53
C PHE A 140 1.09 -13.61 4.53
N GLU A 141 0.09 -14.48 4.74
CA GLU A 141 0.36 -15.84 5.23
C GLU A 141 0.49 -16.81 4.04
N CYS A 142 1.46 -17.72 4.18
CA CYS A 142 2.20 -18.45 3.13
C CYS A 142 1.39 -19.35 2.18
#